data_AF-A0A0K9PG42-F1
#
_entry.id   AF-A0A0K9PG42-F1
#
_cell.length_a   1.000
_cell.length_b   1.000
_cell.length_c   1.000
_cell.angle_alpha   90.00
_cell.angle_beta   90.00
_cell.angle_gamma   90.00
#
_symmetry.space_group_name_H-M   'P 1'
#
loop_
_entity.id
_entity.type
_entity.pdbx_description
1 polymer ?
#
loop_
_entity_poly.entity_id
_entity_poly.type
_entity_poly.pdbx_seq_one_letter_code
_entity_poly.pdbx_strand_id
1 'polypeptide(L)'
;MLERGEIDKIVDPMLNGDYDTNSAWKALEIALSCILPKSIQRPLMFDIVKQLKECLEFEIPQGSTSSNYVISNQLSMIDHDNENITAPFAR
;
A
#
# COMPACT_ATOMS: atom_id res chain seq x y z
N MET A 1 -20.40 1.22 6.64
CA MET A 1 -19.20 0.39 6.86
C MET A 1 -19.27 -0.67 5.77
N LEU A 2 -18.27 -0.77 4.91
CA LEU A 2 -18.28 -1.81 3.89
C LEU A 2 -18.07 -3.16 4.61
N GLU A 3 -18.91 -4.16 4.36
CA GLU A 3 -18.79 -5.48 5.00
C GLU A 3 -17.72 -6.33 4.29
N ARG A 4 -17.08 -7.29 4.98
CA ARG A 4 -15.99 -8.11 4.40
C ARG A 4 -16.35 -8.76 3.05
N GLY A 5 -17.62 -9.12 2.82
CA GLY A 5 -18.09 -9.68 1.54
C GLY A 5 -18.33 -8.67 0.41
N GLU A 6 -18.12 -7.36 0.65
CA GLU A 6 -18.22 -6.33 -0.38
C GLU A 6 -16.89 -6.06 -1.08
N ILE A 7 -15.76 -6.50 -0.51
CA ILE A 7 -14.44 -6.28 -1.12
C ILE A 7 -14.32 -7.00 -2.47
N ASP A 8 -14.90 -8.18 -2.60
CA ASP A 8 -14.91 -8.98 -3.83
C ASP A 8 -15.67 -8.28 -4.98
N LYS A 9 -16.53 -7.30 -4.66
CA LYS A 9 -17.24 -6.48 -5.65
C LYS A 9 -16.42 -5.26 -6.11
N ILE A 10 -15.35 -4.94 -5.39
CA ILE A 10 -14.48 -3.77 -5.62
C ILE A 10 -13.18 -4.20 -6.29
N VAL A 11 -12.62 -5.33 -5.85
CA VAL A 11 -11.39 -5.90 -6.39
C VAL A 11 -11.58 -6.30 -7.86
N ASP A 12 -10.52 -6.19 -8.65
CA ASP A 12 -10.53 -6.52 -10.07
C ASP A 12 -11.03 -7.97 -10.28
N PRO A 13 -12.14 -8.19 -11.03
CA PRO A 13 -12.65 -9.53 -11.31
C PRO A 13 -11.65 -10.45 -12.00
N MET A 14 -10.67 -9.89 -12.72
CA MET A 14 -9.60 -10.66 -13.37
C MET A 14 -8.60 -11.28 -12.40
N LEU A 15 -8.61 -10.88 -11.13
CA LEU A 15 -7.84 -11.55 -10.08
C LEU A 15 -8.48 -12.89 -9.70
N ASN A 16 -9.74 -13.15 -10.05
CA ASN A 16 -10.41 -14.43 -9.84
C ASN A 16 -10.36 -14.95 -8.39
N GLY A 17 -10.27 -14.06 -7.40
CA GLY A 17 -10.13 -14.40 -5.98
C GLY A 17 -8.71 -14.72 -5.53
N ASP A 18 -7.71 -14.55 -6.40
CA ASP A 18 -6.28 -14.72 -6.11
C ASP A 18 -5.70 -13.47 -5.44
N TYR A 19 -6.13 -13.24 -4.20
CA TYR A 19 -5.61 -12.19 -3.31
C TYR A 19 -5.94 -12.53 -1.85
N ASP A 20 -5.11 -12.05 -0.93
CA ASP A 20 -5.44 -12.06 0.49
C ASP A 20 -6.48 -10.98 0.81
N THR A 21 -7.55 -11.36 1.52
CA THR A 21 -8.62 -10.43 1.88
C THR A 21 -8.12 -9.24 2.70
N ASN A 22 -7.15 -9.42 3.60
CA ASN A 22 -6.63 -8.32 4.43
C ASN A 22 -5.75 -7.37 3.62
N SER A 23 -4.95 -7.90 2.69
CA SER A 23 -4.24 -7.10 1.68
C SER A 23 -5.22 -6.21 0.90
N ALA A 24 -6.30 -6.78 0.35
CA ALA A 24 -7.30 -6.03 -0.41
C ALA A 24 -7.99 -4.93 0.41
N TRP A 25 -8.39 -5.24 1.65
CA TRP A 25 -8.98 -4.24 2.56
C TRP A 25 -8.02 -3.09 2.85
N LYS A 26 -6.75 -3.42 3.13
CA LYS A 26 -5.75 -2.40 3.44
C LYS A 26 -5.43 -1.54 2.22
N ALA A 27 -5.32 -2.14 1.04
CA ALA A 27 -5.16 -1.39 -0.22
C ALA A 27 -6.34 -0.43 -0.46
N LEU A 28 -7.57 -0.86 -0.16
CA LEU A 28 -8.76 0.00 -0.24
C LEU A 28 -8.69 1.17 0.76
N GLU A 29 -8.31 0.92 2.01
CA GLU A 29 -8.13 1.96 3.03
C GLU A 29 -7.09 3.02 2.59
N ILE A 30 -5.95 2.56 2.05
CA ILE A 30 -4.92 3.45 1.48
C ILE A 30 -5.54 4.29 0.35
N ALA A 31 -6.22 3.66 -0.62
CA ALA A 31 -6.83 4.36 -1.74
C ALA A 31 -7.85 5.42 -1.29
N LEU A 32 -8.70 5.08 -0.31
CA LEU A 32 -9.69 6.01 0.27
C LEU A 32 -9.02 7.21 0.95
N SER A 33 -7.90 6.99 1.65
CA SER A 33 -7.13 8.08 2.28
C SER A 33 -6.50 9.03 1.24
N CYS A 34 -6.04 8.49 0.10
CA CYS A 34 -5.42 9.26 -0.99
C CYS A 34 -6.42 10.18 -1.71
N ILE A 35 -7.71 9.87 -1.67
CA ILE A 35 -8.76 10.65 -2.35
C ILE A 35 -9.51 11.61 -1.43
N LEU A 36 -9.02 11.83 -0.20
CA LEU A 36 -9.65 12.77 0.73
C LEU A 36 -9.78 14.18 0.11
N PRO A 37 -10.90 14.90 0.35
CA PRO A 37 -11.19 16.16 -0.35
C PRO A 37 -10.13 17.24 -0.13
N LYS A 38 -9.51 17.27 1.05
CA LYS A 38 -8.46 18.22 1.40
C LYS A 38 -7.09 17.57 1.20
N SER A 39 -6.24 18.20 0.40
CA SER A 39 -4.88 17.70 0.12
C SER A 39 -4.06 17.43 1.39
N ILE A 40 -4.19 18.29 2.41
CA ILE A 40 -3.48 18.15 3.69
C ILE A 40 -3.88 16.91 4.50
N GLN A 41 -5.00 16.27 4.17
CA GLN A 41 -5.46 15.04 4.84
C GLN A 41 -5.00 13.79 4.10
N ARG A 42 -4.48 13.93 2.88
CA ARG A 42 -3.95 12.80 2.10
C ARG A 42 -2.58 12.42 2.67
N PRO A 43 -2.26 11.13 2.78
CA PRO A 43 -0.97 10.69 3.32
C PRO A 43 0.19 11.10 2.40
N LEU A 44 1.38 11.17 2.98
CA LEU A 44 2.61 11.38 2.21
C LEU A 44 2.95 10.10 1.43
N MET A 45 3.65 10.22 0.29
CA MET A 45 4.07 9.04 -0.48
C MET A 45 4.95 8.08 0.33
N PHE A 46 5.72 8.58 1.29
CA PHE A 46 6.46 7.75 2.23
C PHE A 46 5.54 6.83 3.04
N ASP A 47 4.47 7.38 3.62
CA ASP A 47 3.50 6.62 4.40
C ASP A 47 2.71 5.65 3.51
N ILE A 48 2.41 6.04 2.27
CA ILE A 48 1.76 5.16 1.29
C ILE A 48 2.67 3.96 0.98
N VAL A 49 3.94 4.19 0.66
CA VAL A 49 4.89 3.10 0.34
C VAL A 49 5.03 2.17 1.53
N LYS A 50 5.11 2.69 2.77
CA LYS A 50 5.15 1.86 3.98
C LYS A 50 3.92 0.96 4.09
N GLN A 51 2.72 1.51 3.92
CA GLN A 51 1.49 0.74 4.04
C GLN A 51 1.30 -0.28 2.90
N LEU A 52 1.77 0.04 1.70
CA LEU A 52 1.76 -0.90 0.57
C LEU A 52 2.70 -2.09 0.79
N LYS A 53 3.85 -1.88 1.46
CA LYS A 53 4.73 -2.98 1.88
C LYS A 53 4.00 -3.95 2.81
N GLU A 54 3.24 -3.41 3.77
CA GLU A 54 2.42 -4.22 4.68
C GLU A 54 1.31 -4.98 3.94
N CYS A 55 0.75 -4.44 2.85
CA CYS A 55 -0.20 -5.18 2.02
C CYS A 55 0.48 -6.40 1.37
N LEU A 56 1.67 -6.18 0.82
CA LEU A 56 2.45 -7.23 0.17
C LEU A 56 2.86 -8.35 1.13
N GLU A 57 3.12 -8.03 2.40
CA GLU A 57 3.43 -9.05 3.42
C GLU A 57 2.29 -10.06 3.63
N PHE A 58 1.03 -9.68 3.41
CA PHE A 58 -0.10 -10.62 3.46
C PHE A 58 -0.16 -11.56 2.25
N GLU A 59 0.31 -11.12 1.09
CA GLU A 59 0.30 -11.90 -0.15
C GLU A 59 1.48 -12.88 -0.25
N ILE A 60 2.51 -12.73 0.59
CA ILE A 60 3.68 -13.61 0.57
C ILE A 60 3.42 -14.85 1.43
N PRO A 61 3.52 -16.07 0.88
CA PRO A 61 3.43 -17.29 1.67
C PRO A 61 4.58 -17.37 2.69
N GLN A 62 4.22 -17.50 3.97
CA GLN A 62 5.14 -17.71 5.10
C GLN A 62 6.08 -18.89 4.79
N GLY A 63 7.40 -18.62 4.66
CA GLY A 63 8.42 -19.63 4.35
C GLY A 63 9.12 -19.47 3.00
N SER A 64 8.70 -18.51 2.18
CA SER A 64 9.36 -18.18 0.91
C SER A 64 10.57 -17.26 1.15
N THR A 65 11.70 -17.80 1.64
CA THR A 65 12.92 -17.02 1.91
C THR A 65 13.42 -16.25 0.67
N SER A 66 13.21 -16.77 -0.54
CA SER A 66 13.58 -16.12 -1.79
C SER A 66 12.72 -14.90 -2.15
N SER A 67 11.43 -14.88 -1.78
CA SER A 67 10.53 -13.74 -2.06
C SER A 67 10.85 -12.54 -1.17
N ASN A 68 11.18 -12.82 0.10
CA ASN A 68 11.63 -11.81 1.06
C ASN A 68 12.94 -11.12 0.61
N TYR A 69 13.85 -11.83 -0.08
CA TYR A 69 15.13 -11.29 -0.56
C TYR A 69 14.96 -10.37 -1.79
N VAL A 70 14.07 -10.71 -2.72
CA VAL A 70 13.82 -9.87 -3.91
C VAL A 70 13.12 -8.56 -3.50
N ILE A 71 12.16 -8.63 -2.57
CA ILE A 71 11.37 -7.48 -2.12
C ILE A 71 12.22 -6.53 -1.26
N SER A 72 13.04 -7.06 -0.35
CA SER A 72 13.99 -6.24 0.42
C SER A 72 15.03 -5.56 -0.47
N ASN A 73 15.54 -6.22 -1.51
CA ASN A 73 16.48 -5.62 -2.46
C ASN A 73 15.83 -4.58 -3.42
N GLN A 74 14.52 -4.65 -3.70
CA GLN A 74 13.83 -3.65 -4.52
C GLN A 74 13.40 -2.42 -3.70
N LEU A 75 13.17 -2.56 -2.39
CA LEU A 75 12.73 -1.49 -1.49
C LEU A 75 13.88 -0.75 -0.80
N SER A 76 15.07 -1.35 -0.72
CA SER A 76 16.30 -0.72 -0.21
C SER A 76 16.80 0.43 -1.10
N MET A 77 16.25 0.55 -2.33
CA MET A 77 16.54 1.67 -3.23
C MET A 77 15.67 2.91 -3.02
N ILE A 78 14.78 2.92 -2.01
CA ILE A 78 13.91 4.07 -1.68
C ILE A 78 14.45 4.88 -0.49
N ASP A 79 15.48 4.40 0.22
CA ASP A 79 16.10 5.12 1.33
C ASP A 79 17.38 5.84 0.87
N HIS A 80 17.21 6.95 0.14
CA HIS A 80 18.26 7.94 0.01
C HIS A 80 17.66 9.32 0.31
N ASP A 81 17.93 9.79 1.52
CA ASP A 81 17.92 11.18 1.97
C ASP A 81 16.60 11.96 1.85
N ASN A 82 15.68 11.73 2.80
CA ASN A 82 14.68 12.73 3.18
C ASN A 82 15.28 13.78 4.13
N GLU A 83 16.28 14.54 3.69
CA GLU A 83 16.66 15.78 4.39
C GLU A 83 16.48 17.06 3.57
N ASN A 84 16.02 17.02 2.31
CA ASN A 84 15.92 18.25 1.53
C ASN A 84 14.85 18.29 0.42
N ILE A 85 13.65 17.76 0.64
CA ILE A 85 12.48 18.26 -0.11
C ILE A 85 11.88 19.42 0.68
N THR A 86 12.56 20.57 0.62
CA THR A 86 11.94 21.85 0.99
C THR A 86 10.65 21.97 0.19
N ALA A 87 9.51 21.89 0.88
CA ALA A 87 8.20 22.11 0.29
C ALA A 87 8.14 23.53 -0.32
N PRO A 88 7.90 23.71 -1.63
CA PRO A 88 7.60 25.03 -2.17
C PRO A 88 6.12 25.39 -2.00
N PHE A 89 5.29 24.47 -1.50
CA PHE A 89 3.84 24.64 -1.44
C PHE A 89 3.31 24.39 -0.02
N ALA A 90 3.92 25.06 0.96
CA ALA A 90 3.16 25.44 2.14
C ALA A 90 2.12 26.50 1.71
N ARG A 91 0.91 26.33 2.25
CA ARG A 91 -0.37 26.94 1.86
C ARG A 91 -0.40 28.46 1.76
#